data_AF-V5H5L8-F1
#
_entry.id   AF-V5H5L8-F1
#
_cell.length_a   1.000
_cell.length_b   1.000
_cell.length_c   1.000
_cell.angle_alpha   90.00
_cell.angle_beta   90.00
_cell.angle_gamma   90.00
#
_symmetry.space_group_name_H-M   'P 1'
#
loop_
_entity.id
_entity.type
_entity.pdbx_description
1 polymer ?
#
loop_
_entity_poly.entity_id
_entity_poly.type
_entity_poly.pdbx_seq_one_letter_code
_entity_poly.pdbx_strand_id
1 'polypeptide(L)'
;LLDDNIWHDVHISRFRKELVFSVDRVVVRQVLRGDSFQLDLNNELFIGGLPNFNQEGIKVAANFSGCLENLFLNDTNVIHELRHQDDRSLVYTRFGQVLYNCRFEQVVPITFVSSEAMLKVGGYMQRTMNCSFDFRTFNEQGLLLYNKFSVEGYVKLFLDTGRIRVELQGK
;
A
#
# COMPACT_ATOMS: atom_id res chain seq x y z
N LEU A 1 -12.96 7.12 -0.07
CA LEU A 1 -11.78 6.25 0.03
C LEU A 1 -10.91 6.55 -1.17
N LEU A 2 -9.58 6.49 -1.04
CA LEU A 2 -8.62 6.75 -2.14
C LEU A 2 -7.85 5.47 -2.54
N ASP A 3 -8.16 4.38 -1.85
CA ASP A 3 -7.64 3.02 -1.98
C ASP A 3 -8.64 2.15 -2.77
N ASP A 4 -9.20 2.71 -3.85
CA ASP A 4 -10.23 2.08 -4.68
C ASP A 4 -9.70 1.50 -6.00
N ASN A 5 -8.37 1.52 -6.17
CA ASN A 5 -7.67 1.07 -7.38
C ASN A 5 -8.03 1.89 -8.64
N ILE A 6 -8.40 3.16 -8.45
CA ILE A 6 -8.60 4.13 -9.52
C ILE A 6 -7.49 5.19 -9.44
N TRP A 7 -7.19 5.82 -10.58
CA TRP A 7 -6.27 6.96 -10.61
C TRP A 7 -6.88 8.16 -9.87
N HIS A 8 -6.06 8.77 -9.01
CA HIS A 8 -6.38 10.01 -8.32
C HIS A 8 -5.35 11.08 -8.66
N ASP A 9 -5.82 12.29 -8.93
CA ASP A 9 -4.97 13.45 -9.24
C ASP A 9 -4.62 14.18 -7.95
N VAL A 10 -3.34 14.28 -7.61
CA VAL A 10 -2.87 15.01 -6.43
C VAL A 10 -2.06 16.23 -6.87
N HIS A 11 -2.43 17.40 -6.37
CA HIS A 11 -1.68 18.64 -6.62
C HIS A 11 -1.39 19.37 -5.31
N ILE A 12 -0.13 19.78 -5.16
CA ILE A 12 0.37 20.50 -3.98
C ILE A 12 1.05 21.77 -4.48
N SER A 13 0.53 22.92 -4.08
CA SER A 13 1.12 24.23 -4.38
C SER A 13 1.39 24.97 -3.08
N ARG A 14 2.61 25.48 -2.94
CA ARG A 14 3.01 26.28 -1.79
C ARG A 14 3.51 27.64 -2.27
N PHE A 15 2.87 28.70 -1.81
CA PHE A 15 3.36 30.07 -1.97
C PHE A 15 3.67 30.66 -0.59
N ARG A 16 4.95 30.78 -0.25
CA ARG A 16 5.42 31.21 1.08
C ARG A 16 4.84 30.32 2.20
N LYS A 17 3.84 30.81 2.95
CA LYS A 17 3.14 30.06 4.01
C LYS A 17 1.78 29.53 3.56
N GLU A 18 1.30 29.94 2.40
CA GLU A 18 0.03 29.47 1.87
C GLU A 18 0.24 28.12 1.17
N LEU A 19 -0.47 27.10 1.65
CA LEU A 19 -0.49 25.77 1.07
C LEU A 19 -1.87 25.52 0.45
N VAL A 20 -1.87 25.09 -0.80
CA VAL A 20 -3.03 24.55 -1.50
C VAL A 20 -2.75 23.08 -1.75
N PHE A 21 -3.63 22.23 -1.24
CA PHE A 21 -3.57 20.79 -1.43
C PHE A 21 -4.88 20.35 -2.07
N SER A 22 -4.81 19.65 -3.20
CA SER A 22 -6.00 19.10 -3.83
C SER A 22 -5.84 17.63 -4.19
N VAL A 23 -6.93 16.90 -3.99
CA VAL A 23 -7.10 15.53 -4.46
C VAL A 23 -8.36 15.51 -5.32
N ASP A 24 -8.18 15.15 -6.58
CA ASP A 24 -9.19 15.24 -7.64
C ASP A 24 -9.81 16.64 -7.72
N ARG A 25 -11.06 16.79 -7.27
CA ARG A 25 -11.82 18.05 -7.29
C ARG A 25 -11.92 18.72 -5.91
N VAL A 26 -11.38 18.08 -4.88
CA VAL A 26 -11.46 18.56 -3.50
C VAL A 26 -10.21 19.37 -3.19
N VAL A 27 -10.40 20.63 -2.80
CA VAL A 27 -9.31 21.58 -2.51
C VAL A 27 -9.33 21.97 -1.05
N VAL A 28 -8.17 21.88 -0.41
CA VAL A 28 -7.91 22.32 0.96
C VAL A 28 -6.86 23.42 0.92
N ARG A 29 -7.14 24.53 1.62
CA ARG A 29 -6.21 25.65 1.79
C ARG A 29 -5.80 25.74 3.24
N GLN A 30 -4.50 25.89 3.49
CA GLN A 30 -3.95 25.99 4.84
C GLN A 30 -2.82 27.02 4.89
N VAL A 31 -2.68 27.70 6.03
CA VAL A 31 -1.50 28.53 6.33
C VAL A 31 -0.56 27.75 7.24
N LEU A 32 0.68 27.57 6.82
CA LEU A 32 1.72 26.86 7.57
C LEU A 32 2.12 27.63 8.83
N ARG A 33 2.42 26.89 9.90
CA ARG A 33 2.90 27.44 11.16
C ARG A 33 4.41 27.68 11.11
N GLY A 34 4.91 28.61 11.93
CA GLY A 34 6.33 28.98 12.00
C GLY A 34 6.66 30.24 11.21
N ASP A 35 7.91 30.71 11.34
CA ASP A 35 8.33 32.02 10.83
C ASP A 35 8.93 31.98 9.42
N SER A 36 9.47 30.83 9.02
CA SER A 36 10.11 30.67 7.71
C SER A 36 9.11 30.76 6.55
N PHE A 37 9.53 31.41 5.47
CA PHE A 37 8.81 31.46 4.19
C PHE A 37 9.37 30.46 3.17
N GLN A 38 10.55 29.92 3.41
CA GLN A 38 11.26 29.04 2.47
C GLN A 38 11.04 27.56 2.86
N LEU A 39 11.21 26.67 1.89
CA LEU A 39 11.31 25.23 2.12
C LEU A 39 12.79 24.88 2.07
N ASP A 40 13.31 24.30 3.16
CA ASP A 40 14.66 23.75 3.16
C ASP A 40 14.60 22.31 2.60
N LEU A 41 15.28 22.09 1.47
CA LEU A 41 15.43 20.80 0.80
C LEU A 41 16.92 20.43 0.69
N ASN A 42 17.73 20.73 1.71
CA ASN A 42 19.15 20.35 1.75
C ASN A 42 19.38 18.81 1.82
N ASN A 43 18.32 18.03 1.99
CA ASN A 43 18.36 16.57 2.08
C ASN A 43 17.71 15.91 0.85
N GLU A 44 17.87 14.60 0.76
CA GLU A 44 17.30 13.77 -0.30
C GLU A 44 15.76 13.77 -0.23
N LEU A 45 15.12 13.79 -1.40
CA LEU A 45 13.68 13.60 -1.54
C LEU A 45 13.39 12.15 -1.92
N PHE A 46 12.55 11.48 -1.13
CA PHE A 46 12.16 10.10 -1.38
C PHE A 46 10.76 10.02 -2.00
N ILE A 47 10.61 9.12 -2.97
CA ILE A 47 9.36 8.89 -3.70
C ILE A 47 8.99 7.42 -3.56
N GLY A 48 7.75 7.14 -3.16
CA GLY A 48 7.21 5.77 -3.05
C GLY A 48 7.67 4.98 -1.83
N GLY A 49 8.66 5.44 -1.06
CA GLY A 49 9.09 4.76 0.16
C GLY A 49 10.16 5.51 0.92
N LEU A 50 10.48 5.03 2.12
CA LEU A 50 11.53 5.59 2.97
C LEU A 50 12.47 4.47 3.43
N PRO A 51 13.77 4.74 3.61
CA PRO A 51 14.69 3.77 4.19
C PRO A 51 14.44 3.57 5.71
N ASN A 52 13.87 4.58 6.37
CA ASN A 52 13.53 4.55 7.79
C ASN A 52 12.29 5.42 8.05
N PHE A 53 11.31 4.86 8.76
CA PHE A 53 10.06 5.55 9.11
C PHE A 53 10.15 6.34 10.44
N ASN A 54 11.21 6.15 11.22
CA ASN A 54 11.42 6.84 12.51
C ASN A 54 11.94 8.27 12.30
N GLN A 55 11.20 9.07 11.54
CA GLN A 55 11.53 10.47 11.23
C GLN A 55 10.36 11.37 11.62
N GLU A 56 10.66 12.60 12.03
CA GLU A 56 9.64 13.57 12.40
C GLU A 56 8.72 13.89 11.20
N GLY A 57 7.41 13.94 11.45
CA GLY A 57 6.41 14.22 10.42
C GLY A 57 5.98 13.01 9.57
N ILE A 58 6.68 11.88 9.63
CA ILE A 58 6.28 10.64 8.97
C ILE A 58 5.24 9.91 9.83
N LYS A 59 4.07 9.65 9.22
CA LYS A 59 2.93 8.96 9.88
C LYS A 59 2.64 7.57 9.32
N VAL A 60 3.37 7.16 8.28
CA VAL A 60 3.19 5.87 7.61
C VAL A 60 4.20 4.85 8.12
N ALA A 61 3.83 3.58 8.09
CA ALA A 61 4.66 2.46 8.55
C ALA A 61 5.08 1.49 7.43
N ALA A 62 4.71 1.79 6.19
CA ALA A 62 4.97 0.96 5.01
C ALA A 62 5.26 1.84 3.79
N ASN A 63 6.00 1.28 2.84
CA ASN A 63 6.24 1.89 1.54
C ASN A 63 4.97 1.82 0.67
N PHE A 64 4.89 2.70 -0.31
CA PHE A 64 3.79 2.73 -1.26
C PHE A 64 3.81 1.48 -2.14
N SER A 65 2.65 0.84 -2.25
CA SER A 65 2.41 -0.29 -3.16
C SER A 65 1.30 0.11 -4.12
N GLY A 66 1.66 0.42 -5.36
CA GLY A 66 0.74 0.92 -6.37
C GLY A 66 1.49 1.53 -7.54
N CYS A 67 0.77 2.29 -8.36
CA CYS A 67 1.35 2.97 -9.51
C CYS A 67 1.39 4.48 -9.28
N LEU A 68 2.45 5.12 -9.77
CA LEU A 68 2.57 6.56 -9.88
C LEU A 68 2.86 6.90 -11.34
N GLU A 69 2.14 7.86 -11.90
CA GLU A 69 2.47 8.46 -13.19
C GLU A 69 2.49 9.97 -13.08
N ASN A 70 3.07 10.64 -14.08
CA ASN A 70 3.05 12.10 -14.21
C ASN A 70 3.48 12.82 -12.92
N LEU A 71 4.54 12.34 -12.28
CA LEU A 71 5.09 12.98 -11.08
C LEU A 71 5.95 14.18 -11.49
N PHE A 72 5.38 15.37 -11.31
CA PHE A 72 6.06 16.63 -11.53
C PHE A 72 6.50 17.27 -10.21
N LEU A 73 7.76 17.67 -10.14
CA LEU A 73 8.25 18.57 -9.10
C LEU A 73 8.50 19.94 -9.73
N ASN A 74 7.61 20.89 -9.42
CA ASN A 74 7.46 22.12 -10.19
C ASN A 74 7.19 21.78 -11.67
N ASP A 75 8.19 21.94 -12.54
CA ASP A 75 8.07 21.70 -13.99
C ASP A 75 8.88 20.49 -14.48
N THR A 76 9.57 19.78 -13.57
CA THR A 76 10.40 18.62 -13.92
C THR A 76 9.60 17.34 -13.77
N ASN A 77 9.42 16.60 -14.88
CA ASN A 77 8.85 15.25 -14.86
C ASN A 77 9.90 14.26 -14.36
N VAL A 78 9.89 13.97 -13.06
CA VAL A 78 10.88 13.12 -12.40
C VAL A 78 10.86 11.70 -12.96
N ILE A 79 9.68 11.16 -13.29
CA ILE A 79 9.57 9.80 -13.85
C ILE A 79 10.16 9.74 -15.25
N HIS A 80 9.96 10.77 -16.07
CA HIS A 80 10.56 10.85 -17.41
C HIS A 80 12.09 10.91 -17.32
N GLU A 81 12.62 11.78 -16.45
CA GLU A 81 14.06 11.88 -16.22
C GLU A 81 14.65 10.56 -15.74
N LEU A 82 14.04 9.91 -14.75
CA LEU A 82 14.48 8.61 -14.22
C LEU A 82 14.52 7.50 -15.29
N ARG A 83 13.61 7.53 -16.27
CA ARG A 83 13.56 6.56 -17.37
C ARG A 83 14.69 6.75 -18.39
N HIS A 84 15.09 7.99 -18.63
CA HIS A 84 16.06 8.36 -19.67
C HIS A 84 17.43 8.73 -19.11
N GLN A 85 17.60 8.64 -17.79
CA GLN A 85 18.84 8.93 -17.11
C GLN A 85 19.92 7.92 -17.49
N ASP A 86 21.11 8.43 -17.81
CA ASP A 86 22.33 7.63 -17.93
C ASP A 86 22.77 7.17 -16.53
N ASP A 87 23.19 5.91 -16.38
CA ASP A 87 23.50 5.27 -15.10
C ASP A 87 24.61 5.98 -14.29
N ARG A 88 25.31 6.94 -14.89
CA ARG A 88 26.36 7.76 -14.26
C ARG A 88 25.86 9.05 -13.60
N SER A 89 24.60 9.42 -13.78
CA SER A 89 24.03 10.62 -13.17
C SER A 89 23.71 10.38 -11.69
N LEU A 90 24.23 11.25 -10.82
CA LEU A 90 24.03 11.20 -9.36
C LEU A 90 22.75 11.91 -8.89
N VAL A 91 21.89 12.36 -9.80
CA VAL A 91 20.71 13.19 -9.47
C VAL A 91 19.57 12.35 -8.90
N TYR A 92 19.37 11.13 -9.40
CA TYR A 92 18.35 10.22 -8.90
C TYR A 92 18.95 8.85 -8.60
N THR A 93 18.53 8.26 -7.48
CA THR A 93 18.93 6.92 -7.05
C THR A 93 17.71 6.02 -6.99
N ARG A 94 17.81 4.83 -7.62
CA ARG A 94 16.75 3.82 -7.63
C ARG A 94 16.98 2.80 -6.53
N PHE A 95 15.94 2.50 -5.76
CA PHE A 95 15.96 1.47 -4.72
C PHE A 95 15.10 0.28 -5.14
N GLY A 96 15.69 -0.91 -5.16
CA GLY A 96 15.02 -2.14 -5.56
C GLY A 96 14.64 -2.18 -7.05
N GLN A 97 13.67 -3.02 -7.39
CA GLN A 97 13.18 -3.19 -8.76
C GLN A 97 12.03 -2.22 -9.03
N VAL A 98 12.30 -1.18 -9.82
CA VAL A 98 11.28 -0.23 -10.28
C VAL A 98 10.76 -0.68 -11.65
N LEU A 99 9.45 -0.88 -11.76
CA LEU A 99 8.78 -1.22 -13.02
C LEU A 99 8.20 0.05 -13.65
N TYR A 100 8.39 0.23 -14.95
CA TYR A 100 7.87 1.37 -15.71
C TYR A 100 6.53 1.09 -16.42
N ASN A 101 5.91 -0.05 -16.10
CA ASN A 101 4.55 -0.35 -16.49
C ASN A 101 3.68 -0.42 -15.24
N CYS A 102 2.47 0.11 -15.32
CA CYS A 102 1.45 -0.13 -14.32
C CYS A 102 0.63 -1.33 -14.77
N ARG A 103 0.97 -2.51 -14.23
CA ARG A 103 0.13 -3.71 -14.34
C ARG A 103 -0.38 -4.01 -12.95
N PHE A 104 -1.49 -3.36 -12.60
CA PHE A 104 -2.19 -3.74 -11.39
C PHE A 104 -3.07 -4.95 -11.72
N GLU A 105 -2.74 -6.11 -11.15
CA GLU A 105 -3.67 -7.23 -11.13
C GLU A 105 -4.82 -6.84 -10.21
N GLN A 106 -5.95 -6.46 -10.80
CA GLN A 106 -7.16 -6.18 -10.04
C GLN A 106 -7.50 -7.42 -9.22
N VAL A 107 -7.34 -7.33 -7.90
CA VAL A 107 -7.80 -8.35 -6.97
C VAL A 107 -9.33 -8.26 -6.93
N VAL A 108 -10.01 -9.06 -7.74
CA VAL A 108 -11.47 -9.11 -7.76
C VAL A 108 -11.93 -9.77 -6.45
N PRO A 109 -12.66 -9.06 -5.56
CA PRO A 109 -13.13 -9.66 -4.32
C PRO A 109 -14.18 -10.74 -4.64
N ILE A 110 -14.12 -11.85 -3.88
CA ILE A 110 -15.08 -12.95 -4.00
C ILE A 110 -16.08 -12.84 -2.86
N THR A 111 -17.38 -12.93 -3.18
CA THR A 111 -18.46 -12.96 -2.19
C THR A 111 -18.97 -14.38 -2.00
N PHE A 112 -18.90 -14.89 -0.78
CA PHE A 112 -19.50 -16.17 -0.39
C PHE A 112 -20.94 -15.94 0.05
N VAL A 113 -21.89 -16.25 -0.84
CA VAL A 113 -23.32 -15.93 -0.63
C VAL A 113 -24.02 -16.93 0.31
N SER A 114 -23.51 -18.16 0.43
CA SER A 114 -24.04 -19.19 1.34
C SER A 114 -22.96 -19.75 2.26
N SER A 115 -23.36 -20.39 3.35
CA SER A 115 -22.48 -21.03 4.33
C SER A 115 -21.65 -22.18 3.77
N GLU A 116 -22.11 -22.79 2.68
CA GLU A 116 -21.46 -23.92 2.00
C GLU A 116 -20.48 -23.45 0.92
N ALA A 117 -20.55 -22.18 0.52
CA ALA A 117 -19.69 -21.63 -0.51
C ALA A 117 -18.25 -21.56 0.00
N MET A 118 -17.32 -22.19 -0.73
CA MET A 118 -15.90 -22.19 -0.40
C MET A 118 -15.02 -22.17 -1.64
N LEU A 119 -13.83 -21.60 -1.49
CA LEU A 119 -12.79 -21.62 -2.51
C LEU A 119 -11.68 -22.58 -2.06
N LYS A 120 -11.38 -23.58 -2.89
CA LYS A 120 -10.23 -24.46 -2.66
C LYS A 120 -9.02 -23.92 -3.42
N VAL A 121 -8.05 -23.42 -2.68
CA VAL A 121 -6.77 -22.96 -3.24
C VAL A 121 -5.80 -24.14 -3.30
N GLY A 122 -5.24 -24.40 -4.47
CA GLY A 122 -4.17 -25.40 -4.65
C GLY A 122 -2.86 -24.91 -4.06
N GLY A 123 -2.04 -25.82 -3.56
CA GLY A 123 -0.72 -25.48 -3.02
C GLY A 123 0.22 -26.68 -3.06
N TYR A 124 1.52 -26.40 -2.97
CA TYR A 124 2.56 -27.42 -2.84
C TYR A 124 2.82 -27.71 -1.36
N MET A 125 3.27 -28.93 -1.04
CA MET A 125 3.69 -29.25 0.33
C MET A 125 4.91 -28.41 0.71
N GLN A 126 4.75 -27.59 1.74
CA GLN A 126 5.79 -26.70 2.26
C GLN A 126 5.84 -26.82 3.79
N ARG A 127 7.02 -26.61 4.38
CA ARG A 127 7.19 -26.62 5.85
C ARG A 127 6.59 -25.38 6.52
N THR A 128 6.45 -24.30 5.78
CA THR A 128 5.90 -23.02 6.24
C THR A 128 4.67 -22.67 5.41
N MET A 129 3.65 -22.13 6.07
CA MET A 129 2.45 -21.60 5.44
C MET A 129 2.32 -20.13 5.78
N ASN A 130 2.43 -19.27 4.77
CA ASN A 130 2.14 -17.86 4.88
C ASN A 130 0.82 -17.58 4.15
N CYS A 131 -0.13 -16.98 4.85
CA CYS A 131 -1.40 -16.58 4.26
C CYS A 131 -1.77 -15.19 4.74
N SER A 132 -2.19 -14.33 3.81
CA SER A 132 -2.70 -12.99 4.06
C SER A 132 -3.90 -12.77 3.15
N PHE A 133 -4.99 -12.25 3.70
CA PHE A 133 -6.18 -11.88 2.95
C PHE A 133 -6.97 -10.84 3.72
N ASP A 134 -7.70 -10.00 2.99
CA ASP A 134 -8.68 -9.07 3.54
C ASP A 134 -10.06 -9.71 3.52
N PHE A 135 -10.87 -9.42 4.54
CA PHE A 135 -12.26 -9.89 4.58
C PHE A 135 -13.19 -8.84 5.18
N ARG A 136 -14.46 -8.92 4.79
CA ARG A 136 -15.56 -8.13 5.37
C ARG A 136 -16.78 -9.02 5.48
N THR A 137 -17.42 -9.05 6.65
CA THR A 137 -18.64 -9.79 6.89
C THR A 137 -19.47 -9.16 8.00
N PHE A 138 -20.78 -9.41 7.98
CA PHE A 138 -21.69 -9.09 9.09
C PHE A 138 -21.98 -10.32 9.98
N ASN A 139 -21.48 -11.50 9.58
CA ASN A 139 -21.70 -12.73 10.34
C ASN A 139 -20.74 -12.81 11.52
N GLU A 140 -21.27 -13.11 12.71
CA GLU A 140 -20.47 -13.26 13.92
C GLU A 140 -19.74 -14.61 14.01
N GLN A 141 -20.16 -15.58 13.19
CA GLN A 141 -19.63 -16.94 13.13
C GLN A 141 -19.33 -17.30 11.67
N GLY A 142 -18.19 -17.95 11.45
CA GLY A 142 -17.81 -18.43 10.12
C GLY A 142 -16.35 -18.85 10.02
N LEU A 143 -16.09 -19.88 9.23
CA LEU A 143 -14.73 -20.32 8.91
C LEU A 143 -14.15 -19.40 7.83
N LEU A 144 -12.99 -18.78 8.09
CA LEU A 144 -12.31 -17.89 7.14
C LEU A 144 -11.20 -18.60 6.37
N LEU A 145 -10.44 -19.47 7.05
CA LEU A 145 -9.39 -20.28 6.43
C LEU A 145 -9.30 -21.64 7.14
N TYR A 146 -9.04 -22.68 6.36
CA TYR A 146 -8.72 -24.01 6.86
C TYR A 146 -7.64 -24.66 6.00
N ASN A 147 -6.64 -25.24 6.64
CA ASN A 147 -5.63 -26.05 5.99
C ASN A 147 -5.35 -27.30 6.83
N LYS A 148 -5.48 -28.47 6.22
CA LYS A 148 -5.12 -29.74 6.84
C LYS A 148 -3.66 -30.04 6.55
N PHE A 149 -2.89 -30.39 7.58
CA PHE A 149 -1.49 -30.76 7.41
C PHE A 149 -1.35 -32.12 6.72
N SER A 150 -0.16 -32.39 6.16
CA SER A 150 0.17 -33.70 5.58
C SER A 150 0.24 -34.81 6.63
N VAL A 151 0.51 -34.44 7.89
CA VAL A 151 0.40 -35.29 9.09
C VAL A 151 -0.97 -35.09 9.76
N GLU A 152 -1.20 -35.71 10.91
CA GLU A 152 -2.39 -35.40 11.72
C GLU A 152 -2.35 -33.94 12.21
N GLY A 153 -3.49 -33.26 12.11
CA GLY A 153 -3.64 -31.87 12.52
C GLY A 153 -4.16 -30.93 11.44
N TYR A 154 -4.39 -29.68 11.84
CA TYR A 154 -4.83 -28.61 10.96
C TYR A 154 -4.54 -27.24 11.58
N VAL A 155 -4.65 -26.21 10.73
CA VAL A 155 -4.82 -24.83 11.16
C VAL A 155 -6.15 -24.31 10.64
N LYS A 156 -6.88 -23.59 11.48
CA LYS A 156 -8.07 -22.83 11.07
C LYS A 156 -8.09 -21.43 11.65
N LEU A 157 -8.55 -20.50 10.84
CA LEU A 157 -8.88 -19.12 11.21
C LEU A 157 -10.39 -18.96 11.06
N PHE A 158 -11.06 -18.50 12.10
CA PHE A 158 -12.52 -18.44 12.14
C PHE A 158 -13.01 -17.28 12.99
N LEU A 159 -14.26 -16.89 12.76
CA LEU A 159 -14.99 -15.98 13.61
C LEU A 159 -15.79 -16.76 14.63
N ASP A 160 -15.69 -16.35 15.89
CA ASP A 160 -16.54 -16.80 16.98
C ASP A 160 -16.96 -15.61 17.81
N THR A 161 -18.27 -15.35 17.90
CA THR A 161 -18.86 -14.20 18.58
C THR A 161 -18.26 -12.86 18.12
N GLY A 162 -18.05 -12.72 16.81
CA GLY A 162 -17.49 -11.50 16.19
C GLY A 162 -15.98 -11.29 16.42
N ARG A 163 -15.29 -12.24 17.06
CA ARG A 163 -13.84 -12.19 17.28
C ARG A 163 -13.12 -13.15 16.35
N ILE A 164 -11.98 -12.70 15.81
CA ILE A 164 -11.09 -13.54 15.04
C ILE A 164 -10.36 -14.49 16.00
N ARG A 165 -10.42 -15.80 15.71
CA ARG A 165 -9.74 -16.86 16.46
C ARG A 165 -8.90 -17.71 15.51
N VAL A 166 -7.75 -18.14 16.04
CA VAL A 166 -6.83 -19.08 15.38
C VAL A 166 -6.79 -20.34 16.22
N GLU A 167 -6.91 -21.49 15.57
CA GLU A 167 -6.71 -22.79 16.21
C GLU A 167 -5.72 -23.60 15.38
N LEU A 168 -4.68 -24.08 16.06
CA LEU A 168 -3.68 -24.96 15.51
C LEU A 168 -3.72 -26.27 16.28
N GLN A 169 -4.14 -27.32 15.62
CA GLN A 169 -4.13 -28.66 16.17
C GLN A 169 -2.94 -29.42 15.57
N GLY A 170 -1.96 -29.73 16.41
CA GLY A 170 -0.90 -30.68 16.09
C GLY A 170 -1.32 -32.12 16.41
N LYS A 171 -0.37 -33.03 16.21
CA LYS A 171 -0.44 -34.38 16.76
C LYS A 171 -0.19 -34.37 18.27
#